data_AF-A0AAP0C5U7-F1
#
_entry.id   AF-A0AAP0C5U7-F1
#
_cell.length_a   1.000
_cell.length_b   1.000
_cell.length_c   1.000
_cell.angle_alpha   90.00
_cell.angle_beta   90.00
_cell.angle_gamma   90.00
#
_symmetry.space_group_name_H-M   'P 1'
#
loop_
_entity.id
_entity.type
_entity.pdbx_description
1 polymer ?
#
loop_
_entity_poly.entity_id
_entity_poly.type
_entity_poly.pdbx_seq_one_letter_code
_entity_poly.pdbx_strand_id
1 'polypeptide(L)'
;MQSSCCSSVSLPSIAARKSSSFAVKSRILTTDPSIMATPKWAQKTITLPPHNRGCHLITPKILKEIGEDLSGFQCGLANLFLQHTSASLTINENYDSDVRADTETFLNRIVPEGRSAPWRHTLEGPDDMPAHIKSSMFGCALTIPITNGQLNMGTWQGIWLCEHRDEPTARKVVVTLNGV
;
A
#
# COMPACT_ATOMS: atom_id res chain seq x y z
N MET A 1 -30.36 -22.93 -81.82
CA MET A 1 -30.78 -22.23 -80.59
C MET A 1 -29.58 -22.15 -79.66
N GLN A 2 -29.20 -20.91 -79.30
CA GLN A 2 -28.25 -20.47 -78.24
C GLN A 2 -26.79 -21.00 -78.33
N SER A 3 -25.74 -20.22 -78.63
CA SER A 3 -25.24 -18.89 -78.21
C SER A 3 -24.69 -18.79 -76.78
N SER A 4 -23.35 -18.67 -76.68
CA SER A 4 -22.59 -18.02 -75.59
C SER A 4 -21.09 -18.21 -75.95
N CYS A 5 -20.49 -17.39 -76.83
CA CYS A 5 -19.99 -16.01 -76.66
C CYS A 5 -18.99 -15.82 -75.51
N CYS A 6 -17.72 -16.04 -75.83
CA CYS A 6 -16.55 -15.74 -75.00
C CYS A 6 -16.18 -14.27 -75.22
N SER A 7 -16.34 -13.42 -74.21
CA SER A 7 -15.97 -12.00 -74.29
C SER A 7 -14.81 -11.70 -73.36
N SER A 8 -13.70 -11.30 -73.96
CA SER A 8 -12.50 -10.74 -73.34
C SER A 8 -12.82 -9.51 -72.50
N VAL A 9 -12.41 -9.54 -71.22
CA VAL A 9 -12.54 -8.41 -70.31
C VAL A 9 -11.41 -7.41 -70.59
N SER A 10 -11.77 -6.21 -71.02
CA SER A 10 -10.89 -5.04 -71.12
C SER A 10 -10.77 -4.34 -69.75
N LEU A 11 -9.55 -4.12 -69.28
CA LEU A 11 -9.24 -3.36 -68.07
C LEU A 11 -9.55 -1.86 -68.24
N PRO A 12 -10.24 -1.20 -67.28
CA PRO A 12 -10.30 0.25 -67.23
C PRO A 12 -9.00 0.82 -66.64
N SER A 13 -8.46 1.84 -67.31
CA SER A 13 -7.38 2.70 -66.80
C SER A 13 -7.89 3.51 -65.60
N ILE A 14 -7.34 3.24 -64.41
CA ILE A 14 -7.59 4.05 -63.20
C ILE A 14 -6.47 5.08 -63.08
N ALA A 15 -6.86 6.34 -63.23
CA ALA A 15 -6.02 7.51 -63.12
C ALA A 15 -5.30 7.60 -61.77
N ALA A 16 -4.05 8.06 -61.80
CA ALA A 16 -3.24 8.35 -60.63
C ALA A 16 -3.92 9.39 -59.72
N ARG A 17 -4.28 8.99 -58.50
CA ARG A 17 -4.67 9.91 -57.42
C ARG A 17 -3.45 10.75 -57.04
N LYS A 18 -3.53 12.07 -57.22
CA LYS A 18 -2.58 13.04 -56.65
C LYS A 18 -2.55 12.87 -55.13
N SER A 19 -1.41 12.54 -54.56
CA SER A 19 -1.17 12.54 -53.12
C SER A 19 -1.16 13.98 -52.62
N SER A 20 -2.25 14.45 -52.03
CA SER A 20 -2.19 15.66 -51.20
C SER A 20 -1.43 15.31 -49.93
N SER A 21 -0.22 15.84 -49.76
CA SER A 21 0.52 15.71 -48.51
C SER A 21 -0.23 16.46 -47.41
N PHE A 22 -1.01 15.74 -46.61
CA PHE A 22 -1.44 16.27 -45.32
C PHE A 22 -0.22 16.27 -44.42
N ALA A 23 0.41 17.43 -44.28
CA ALA A 23 1.40 17.65 -43.23
C ALA A 23 0.68 17.54 -41.89
N VAL A 24 0.80 16.37 -41.26
CA VAL A 24 0.50 16.21 -39.83
C VAL A 24 1.48 17.14 -39.11
N LYS A 25 1.01 18.33 -38.72
CA LYS A 25 1.74 19.15 -37.76
C LYS A 25 1.76 18.36 -36.47
N SER A 26 2.85 17.64 -36.21
CA SER A 26 3.13 17.09 -34.88
C SER A 26 3.18 18.27 -33.93
N ARG A 27 2.09 18.50 -33.19
CA ARG A 27 2.14 19.33 -31.99
C ARG A 27 3.05 18.57 -31.03
N ILE A 28 4.33 18.93 -31.06
CA ILE A 28 5.19 18.71 -29.90
C ILE A 28 4.50 19.51 -28.80
N LEU A 29 3.82 18.80 -27.89
CA LEU A 29 3.47 19.36 -26.59
C LEU A 29 4.80 19.69 -25.95
N THR A 30 5.22 20.95 -26.08
CA THR A 30 6.32 21.50 -25.29
C THR A 30 5.85 21.44 -23.84
N THR A 31 6.22 20.39 -23.13
CA THR A 31 6.13 20.34 -21.68
C THR A 31 6.99 21.49 -21.17
N ASP A 32 6.33 22.46 -20.53
CA ASP A 32 6.99 23.57 -19.88
C ASP A 32 8.04 23.02 -18.88
N PRO A 33 9.33 23.37 -19.00
CA PRO A 33 10.38 22.91 -18.08
C PRO A 33 10.13 23.34 -16.62
N SER A 34 9.19 24.25 -16.37
CA SER A 34 8.88 24.80 -15.05
C SER A 34 7.98 23.93 -14.15
N ILE A 35 7.47 22.78 -14.64
CA ILE A 35 6.73 21.82 -13.81
C ILE A 35 7.35 20.41 -13.94
N MET A 36 8.64 20.29 -13.64
CA MET A 36 9.16 18.97 -13.27
C MET A 36 8.81 18.75 -11.81
N ALA A 37 7.99 17.73 -11.54
CA ALA A 37 7.62 17.36 -10.18
C ALA A 37 8.89 16.92 -9.44
N THR A 38 9.34 17.73 -8.48
CA THR A 38 10.62 17.53 -7.80
C THR A 38 10.48 16.43 -6.76
N PRO A 39 11.37 15.41 -6.75
CA PRO A 39 11.38 14.40 -5.70
C PRO A 39 11.50 15.02 -4.31
N LYS A 40 10.56 14.69 -3.42
CA LYS A 40 10.48 15.14 -2.04
C LYS A 40 10.60 13.93 -1.11
N TRP A 41 11.20 14.17 0.05
CA TRP A 41 11.24 13.22 1.17
C TRP A 41 10.79 13.93 2.43
N ALA A 42 10.02 13.24 3.27
CA ALA A 42 9.72 13.66 4.63
C ALA A 42 9.80 12.43 5.55
N GLN A 43 10.29 12.60 6.77
CA GLN A 43 10.36 11.51 7.74
C GLN A 43 9.97 12.00 9.12
N LYS A 44 9.11 11.23 9.80
CA LYS A 44 8.63 11.54 11.15
C LYS A 44 8.54 10.28 11.98
N THR A 45 8.99 10.34 13.22
CA THR A 45 8.77 9.28 14.21
C THR A 45 7.52 9.58 15.02
N ILE A 46 6.57 8.66 15.00
CA ILE A 46 5.31 8.74 15.75
C ILE A 46 5.40 7.79 16.94
N THR A 47 5.11 8.32 18.12
CA THR A 47 4.92 7.51 19.33
C THR A 47 3.43 7.20 19.50
N LEU A 48 3.08 5.93 19.48
CA LEU A 48 1.78 5.40 19.85
C LEU A 48 1.77 5.15 21.37
N PRO A 49 0.69 5.51 22.09
CA PRO A 49 0.59 5.17 23.50
C PRO A 49 0.61 3.65 23.69
N PRO A 50 0.89 3.15 24.90
CA PRO A 50 0.68 1.73 25.20
C PRO A 50 -0.78 1.35 24.89
N HIS A 51 -0.94 0.28 24.13
CA HIS A 51 -2.24 -0.34 23.85
C HIS A 51 -2.25 -1.68 24.55
N ASN A 52 -3.36 -2.10 25.17
CA ASN A 52 -3.46 -3.47 25.69
C ASN A 52 -3.23 -4.50 24.56
N ARG A 53 -2.89 -5.74 24.89
CA ARG A 53 -2.82 -6.84 23.90
C ARG A 53 -4.03 -6.86 22.96
N GLY A 54 -3.78 -7.08 21.68
CA GLY A 54 -4.78 -7.19 20.62
C GLY A 54 -4.48 -6.33 19.39
N CYS A 55 -5.45 -6.28 18.47
CA CYS A 55 -5.35 -5.52 17.23
C CYS A 55 -6.05 -4.15 17.34
N HIS A 56 -5.34 -3.07 17.01
CA HIS A 56 -5.79 -1.69 17.21
C HIS A 56 -5.76 -0.91 15.90
N LEU A 57 -6.87 -0.27 15.53
CA LEU A 57 -6.90 0.62 14.38
C LEU A 57 -6.15 1.92 14.71
N ILE A 58 -5.02 2.14 14.06
CA ILE A 58 -4.15 3.32 14.29
C ILE A 58 -4.18 4.33 13.15
N THR A 59 -4.91 4.06 12.05
CA THR A 59 -5.04 4.99 10.90
C THR A 59 -5.30 6.44 11.31
N PRO A 60 -6.28 6.75 12.20
CA PRO A 60 -6.56 8.15 12.55
C PRO A 60 -5.38 8.86 13.20
N LYS A 61 -4.63 8.15 14.05
CA LYS A 61 -3.44 8.69 14.72
C LYS A 61 -2.30 8.91 13.72
N ILE A 62 -2.07 7.96 12.81
CA ILE A 62 -1.07 8.14 11.74
C ILE A 62 -1.41 9.35 10.88
N LEU A 63 -2.63 9.43 10.34
CA LEU A 63 -3.06 10.52 9.46
C LEU A 63 -2.99 11.89 10.15
N LYS A 64 -3.37 11.96 11.44
CA LYS A 64 -3.24 13.19 12.22
C LYS A 64 -1.78 13.67 12.29
N GLU A 65 -0.83 12.74 12.45
CA GLU A 65 0.57 13.09 12.65
C GLU A 65 1.29 13.43 11.34
N ILE A 66 0.90 12.85 10.20
CA ILE A 66 1.58 13.07 8.91
C ILE A 66 0.80 13.95 7.94
N GLY A 67 -0.43 14.35 8.27
CA GLY A 67 -1.35 14.98 7.31
C GLY A 67 -0.80 16.24 6.64
N GLU A 68 -0.08 17.08 7.40
CA GLU A 68 0.58 18.28 6.87
C GLU A 68 1.65 17.91 5.83
N ASP A 69 2.56 16.99 6.16
CA ASP A 69 3.61 16.53 5.24
C ASP A 69 3.03 15.82 4.01
N LEU A 70 2.04 14.95 4.25
CA LEU A 70 1.37 14.10 3.26
C LEU A 70 0.67 14.93 2.19
N SER A 71 0.03 16.05 2.58
CA SER A 71 -0.68 16.94 1.66
C SER A 71 0.20 17.51 0.54
N GLY A 72 1.51 17.55 0.75
CA GLY A 72 2.48 18.04 -0.22
C GLY A 72 2.98 17.02 -1.23
N PHE A 73 2.39 15.82 -1.31
CA PHE A 73 2.75 14.77 -2.26
C PHE A 73 1.59 14.47 -3.22
N GLN A 74 1.81 14.64 -4.52
CA GLN A 74 0.86 14.27 -5.57
C GLN A 74 0.90 12.76 -5.86
N CYS A 75 2.09 12.16 -5.88
CA CYS A 75 2.28 10.73 -6.12
C CYS A 75 3.51 10.23 -5.37
N GLY A 76 3.40 9.10 -4.67
CA GLY A 76 4.53 8.59 -3.89
C GLY A 76 4.23 7.32 -3.13
N LEU A 77 5.08 7.04 -2.14
CA LEU A 77 4.96 5.95 -1.19
C LEU A 77 5.12 6.48 0.24
N ALA A 78 4.31 5.94 1.15
CA ALA A 78 4.46 6.07 2.58
C ALA A 78 4.96 4.73 3.13
N ASN A 79 6.19 4.68 3.60
CA ASN A 79 6.73 3.56 4.35
C ASN A 79 6.51 3.79 5.84
N LEU A 80 5.90 2.83 6.52
CA LEU A 80 5.72 2.83 7.98
C LEU A 80 6.56 1.69 8.54
N PHE A 81 7.50 1.99 9.42
CA PHE A 81 8.39 1.02 10.04
C PHE A 81 8.27 1.05 11.56
N LEU A 82 7.74 -0.03 12.15
CA LEU A 82 7.63 -0.22 13.58
C LEU A 82 8.97 -0.64 14.17
N GLN A 83 9.49 0.15 15.11
CA GLN A 83 10.78 -0.10 15.76
C GLN A 83 10.65 -1.05 16.96
N HIS A 84 9.93 -2.17 16.78
CA HIS A 84 9.62 -3.15 17.83
C HIS A 84 9.55 -4.56 17.23
N THR A 85 10.00 -5.56 17.99
CA THR A 85 10.06 -6.97 17.58
C THR A 85 8.97 -7.83 18.23
N SER A 86 8.19 -7.27 19.15
CA SER A 86 7.13 -7.95 19.90
C SER A 86 5.73 -7.39 19.59
N ALA A 87 5.62 -6.58 18.55
CA ALA A 87 4.39 -6.00 18.02
C ALA A 87 4.53 -5.96 16.49
N SER A 88 3.45 -5.78 15.75
CA SER A 88 3.50 -5.74 14.28
C SER A 88 2.54 -4.72 13.68
N LEU A 89 2.76 -4.42 12.41
CA LEU A 89 1.86 -3.62 11.60
C LEU A 89 1.20 -4.50 10.53
N THR A 90 -0.09 -4.28 10.29
CA THR A 90 -0.82 -4.92 9.19
C THR A 90 -1.86 -3.97 8.62
N ILE A 91 -2.37 -4.28 7.42
CA ILE A 91 -3.52 -3.60 6.82
C ILE A 91 -4.66 -4.59 6.72
N ASN A 92 -5.79 -4.27 7.33
CA ASN A 92 -6.98 -5.10 7.32
C ASN A 92 -8.24 -4.22 7.51
N GLU A 93 -9.41 -4.83 7.73
CA GLU A 93 -10.69 -4.13 7.79
C GLU A 93 -10.71 -2.97 8.81
N ASN A 94 -11.33 -1.84 8.48
CA ASN A 94 -11.41 -0.68 9.37
C ASN A 94 -12.80 -0.44 9.99
N TYR A 95 -13.78 -1.28 9.67
CA TYR A 95 -15.18 -1.05 10.03
C TYR A 95 -15.62 -1.90 11.23
N ASP A 96 -15.63 -3.22 11.10
CA ASP A 96 -16.07 -4.11 12.16
C ASP A 96 -14.94 -4.39 13.18
N SER A 97 -15.23 -4.20 14.47
CA SER A 97 -14.31 -4.53 15.55
C SER A 97 -14.11 -6.04 15.74
N ASP A 98 -15.07 -6.86 15.34
CA ASP A 98 -15.02 -8.31 15.52
C ASP A 98 -13.87 -8.91 14.70
N VAL A 99 -13.54 -8.36 13.53
CA VAL A 99 -12.38 -8.78 12.71
C VAL A 99 -11.08 -8.65 13.52
N ARG A 100 -10.94 -7.63 14.36
CA ARG A 100 -9.77 -7.43 15.22
C ARG A 100 -9.73 -8.43 16.39
N ALA A 101 -10.89 -8.72 16.98
CA ALA A 101 -11.01 -9.71 18.06
C ALA A 101 -10.78 -11.14 17.58
N ASP A 102 -11.31 -11.50 16.41
CA ASP A 102 -11.13 -12.80 15.78
C ASP A 102 -9.69 -13.01 15.32
N THR A 103 -9.04 -11.97 14.81
CA THR A 103 -7.61 -12.02 14.46
C THR A 103 -6.77 -12.33 15.70
N GLU A 104 -7.02 -11.65 16.83
CA GLU A 104 -6.31 -11.92 18.09
C GLU A 104 -6.58 -13.35 18.61
N THR A 105 -7.84 -13.79 18.55
CA THR A 105 -8.24 -15.16 18.91
C THR A 105 -7.49 -16.19 18.06
N PHE A 106 -7.40 -15.95 16.75
CA PHE A 106 -6.67 -16.81 15.84
C PHE A 106 -5.18 -16.86 16.17
N LEU A 107 -4.52 -15.71 16.36
CA LEU A 107 -3.10 -15.63 16.71
C LEU A 107 -2.78 -16.40 18.00
N ASN A 108 -3.62 -16.27 19.02
CA ASN A 108 -3.46 -17.00 20.29
C ASN A 108 -3.64 -18.51 20.15
N ARG A 109 -4.43 -18.96 19.16
CA ARG A 109 -4.59 -20.38 18.86
C ARG A 109 -3.37 -20.97 18.15
N ILE A 110 -2.79 -20.24 17.20
CA ILE A 110 -1.68 -20.75 16.38
C ILE A 110 -0.30 -20.54 17.02
N VAL A 111 -0.15 -19.52 17.86
CA VAL A 111 1.04 -19.24 18.65
C VAL A 111 0.64 -19.25 20.13
N PRO A 112 0.49 -20.44 20.75
CA PRO A 112 -0.02 -20.55 22.10
C PRO A 112 0.97 -20.03 23.14
N GLU A 113 0.44 -19.66 24.31
CA GLU A 113 1.18 -19.18 25.47
C GLU A 113 1.08 -20.13 26.66
N GLY A 114 1.91 -19.91 27.68
CA GLY A 114 1.82 -20.60 28.97
C GLY A 114 2.47 -21.98 29.03
N ARG A 115 2.08 -22.79 30.03
CA ARG A 115 2.80 -24.02 30.43
C ARG A 115 2.86 -25.10 29.36
N SER A 116 1.90 -25.13 28.44
CA SER A 116 1.87 -26.09 27.33
C SER A 116 2.57 -25.59 26.07
N ALA A 117 3.04 -24.33 26.05
CA ALA A 117 3.68 -23.74 24.90
C ALA A 117 5.15 -24.21 24.80
N PRO A 118 5.60 -24.71 23.63
CA PRO A 118 6.93 -25.32 23.47
C PRO A 118 8.06 -24.30 23.26
N TRP A 119 7.94 -23.10 23.85
CA TRP A 119 8.87 -22.00 23.61
C TRP A 119 10.02 -21.99 24.61
N ARG A 120 11.24 -21.75 24.10
CA ARG A 120 12.46 -21.67 24.93
C ARG A 120 12.77 -20.26 25.40
N HIS A 121 12.34 -19.25 24.67
CA HIS A 121 12.62 -17.84 24.97
C HIS A 121 11.47 -17.27 25.81
N THR A 122 11.74 -17.01 27.08
CA THR A 122 10.75 -16.57 28.07
C THR A 122 11.36 -15.56 29.05
N LEU A 123 12.39 -14.82 28.61
CA LEU A 123 13.15 -13.94 29.51
C LEU A 123 12.29 -12.79 30.02
N GLU A 124 11.34 -12.34 29.20
CA GLU A 124 10.43 -11.24 29.53
C GLU A 124 9.01 -11.70 29.89
N GLY A 125 8.82 -13.01 30.12
CA GLY A 125 7.52 -13.58 30.51
C GLY A 125 7.02 -14.69 29.58
N PRO A 126 5.82 -15.24 29.86
CA PRO A 126 5.22 -16.31 29.07
C PRO A 126 4.77 -15.87 27.66
N ASP A 127 4.61 -14.56 27.43
CA ASP A 127 4.20 -13.94 26.18
C ASP A 127 5.38 -13.50 25.28
N ASP A 128 6.62 -13.64 25.76
CA ASP A 128 7.84 -13.14 25.13
C ASP A 128 8.08 -13.73 23.72
N MET A 129 8.41 -15.03 23.63
CA MET A 129 8.55 -15.70 22.32
C MET A 129 7.27 -15.66 21.47
N PRO A 130 6.06 -15.89 22.02
CA PRO A 130 4.81 -15.75 21.27
C PRO A 130 4.69 -14.41 20.57
N ALA A 131 5.01 -13.31 21.25
CA ALA A 131 4.97 -11.98 20.67
C ALA A 131 5.96 -11.81 19.51
N HIS A 132 7.15 -12.38 19.61
CA HIS A 132 8.14 -12.37 18.52
C HIS A 132 7.68 -13.18 17.29
N ILE A 133 7.07 -14.35 17.51
CA ILE A 133 6.52 -15.17 16.41
C ILE A 133 5.38 -14.43 15.73
N LYS A 134 4.38 -13.97 16.51
CA LYS A 134 3.23 -13.21 15.99
C LYS A 134 3.69 -11.95 15.24
N SER A 135 4.70 -11.24 15.78
CA SER A 135 5.32 -10.10 15.10
C SER A 135 5.93 -10.48 13.75
N SER A 136 6.66 -11.60 13.69
CA SER A 136 7.30 -12.08 12.46
C SER A 136 6.30 -12.57 11.39
N MET A 137 5.08 -12.96 11.78
CA MET A 137 4.04 -13.40 10.85
C MET A 137 3.46 -12.24 10.02
N PHE A 138 3.25 -11.07 10.64
CA PHE A 138 2.76 -9.88 9.94
C PHE A 138 3.90 -8.97 9.47
N GLY A 139 4.97 -8.87 10.26
CA GLY A 139 6.09 -7.99 10.03
C GLY A 139 5.96 -6.63 10.69
N CYS A 140 7.03 -5.84 10.59
CA CYS A 140 7.14 -4.52 11.20
C CYS A 140 6.99 -3.38 10.20
N ALA A 141 6.77 -3.66 8.91
CA ALA A 141 6.82 -2.65 7.86
C ALA A 141 5.60 -2.70 6.94
N LEU A 142 5.07 -1.53 6.60
CA LEU A 142 4.05 -1.34 5.57
C LEU A 142 4.57 -0.34 4.54
N THR A 143 4.18 -0.52 3.27
CA THR A 143 4.42 0.47 2.21
C THR A 143 3.10 0.72 1.51
N ILE A 144 2.64 1.97 1.56
CA ILE A 144 1.30 2.39 1.13
C ILE A 144 1.44 3.44 0.03
N PRO A 145 0.75 3.32 -1.11
CA PRO A 145 0.81 4.34 -2.15
C PRO A 145 0.22 5.68 -1.68
N ILE A 146 0.76 6.78 -2.19
CA ILE A 146 0.26 8.14 -1.98
C ILE A 146 -0.32 8.65 -3.29
N THR A 147 -1.49 9.28 -3.23
CA THR A 147 -2.13 9.93 -4.38
C THR A 147 -2.87 11.17 -3.92
N ASN A 148 -2.61 12.31 -4.56
CA ASN A 148 -3.29 13.60 -4.29
C ASN A 148 -3.32 13.96 -2.80
N GLY A 149 -2.17 13.84 -2.13
CA GLY A 149 -2.01 14.19 -0.72
C GLY A 149 -2.67 13.21 0.26
N GLN A 150 -3.01 12.00 -0.17
CA GLN A 150 -3.70 11.00 0.64
C GLN A 150 -3.04 9.62 0.54
N LEU A 151 -3.15 8.84 1.61
CA LEU A 151 -2.84 7.40 1.56
C LEU A 151 -3.88 6.71 0.68
N ASN A 152 -3.43 6.10 -0.41
CA ASN A 152 -4.27 5.45 -1.40
C ASN A 152 -4.50 3.99 -0.99
N MET A 153 -5.35 3.82 0.02
CA MET A 153 -5.84 2.53 0.52
C MET A 153 -7.28 2.29 0.05
N GLY A 154 -7.70 1.03 -0.02
CA GLY A 154 -9.10 0.68 -0.29
C GLY A 154 -10.05 1.16 0.83
N THR A 155 -11.34 1.28 0.51
CA THR A 155 -12.38 1.80 1.43
C THR A 155 -12.37 1.12 2.80
N TRP A 156 -12.20 -0.20 2.81
CA TRP A 156 -12.22 -1.01 4.03
C TRP A 156 -10.84 -1.19 4.65
N GLN A 157 -9.77 -0.67 4.06
CA GLN A 157 -8.42 -0.86 4.57
C GLN A 157 -8.10 0.15 5.70
N GLY A 158 -7.55 -0.38 6.79
CA GLY A 158 -7.04 0.36 7.92
C GLY A 158 -5.69 -0.17 8.36
N ILE A 159 -4.83 0.72 8.85
CA ILE A 159 -3.53 0.42 9.41
C ILE A 159 -3.76 -0.01 10.86
N TRP A 160 -3.33 -1.22 11.18
CA TRP A 160 -3.43 -1.78 12.52
C TRP A 160 -2.07 -1.85 13.20
N LEU A 161 -2.05 -1.58 14.51
CA LEU A 161 -1.02 -2.06 15.42
C LEU A 161 -1.53 -3.35 16.07
N CYS A 162 -0.82 -4.45 15.88
CA CYS A 162 -1.06 -5.66 16.65
C CYS A 162 -0.08 -5.67 17.83
N GLU A 163 -0.59 -5.43 19.03
CA GLU A 163 0.17 -5.54 20.27
C GLU A 163 0.08 -6.98 20.77
N HIS A 164 1.23 -7.64 20.93
CA HIS A 164 1.27 -9.05 21.33
C HIS A 164 1.68 -9.25 22.79
N ARG A 165 2.05 -8.19 23.51
CA ARG A 165 2.47 -8.24 24.92
C ARG A 165 1.33 -7.88 25.87
N ASP A 166 1.29 -8.56 27.02
CA ASP A 166 0.32 -8.29 28.09
C ASP A 166 0.64 -7.02 28.87
N GLU A 167 1.92 -6.70 29.05
CA GLU A 167 2.43 -5.50 29.72
C GLU A 167 3.21 -4.60 28.72
N PRO A 168 2.50 -3.92 27.80
CA PRO A 168 3.12 -3.23 26.69
C PRO A 168 3.64 -1.84 27.07
N THR A 169 4.63 -1.40 26.32
CA THR A 169 5.15 -0.02 26.37
C THR A 169 4.73 0.75 25.12
N ALA A 170 5.00 2.06 25.11
CA ALA A 170 4.72 2.89 23.95
C ALA A 170 5.46 2.37 22.70
N ARG A 171 4.75 2.32 21.57
CA ARG A 171 5.30 1.83 20.30
C ARG A 171 5.75 3.00 19.43
N LYS A 172 6.83 2.81 18.65
CA LYS A 172 7.41 3.83 17.79
C LYS A 172 7.31 3.39 16.34
N VAL A 173 6.72 4.24 15.50
CA VAL A 173 6.59 4.02 14.06
C VAL A 173 7.33 5.15 13.35
N VAL A 174 8.35 4.81 12.57
CA VAL A 174 9.00 5.75 11.65
C VAL A 174 8.20 5.76 10.37
N VAL A 175 7.68 6.92 9.99
CA VAL A 175 6.98 7.13 8.73
C VAL A 175 7.90 7.89 7.80
N THR A 176 8.18 7.32 6.63
CA THR A 176 8.96 7.95 5.56
C THR A 176 8.05 8.14 4.35
N LEU A 177 7.88 9.38 3.92
CA LEU A 177 7.13 9.76 2.73
C LEU A 177 8.13 10.10 1.63
N ASN A 178 7.96 9.52 0.45
CA ASN A 178 8.79 9.83 -0.71
C ASN A 178 7.96 9.84 -1.99
N GLY A 179 8.21 10.82 -2.85
CA GLY A 179 7.40 11.01 -4.05
C GLY A 179 7.62 12.37 -4.67
N VAL A 180 6.64 12.81 -5.43
CA VAL A 180 6.59 14.13 -6.09
C VAL A 180 5.32 14.87 -5.72
#